data_AF-A0A382QM10-F1
#
_entry.id   AF-A0A382QM10-F1
#
_cell.length_a   1.000
_cell.length_b   1.000
_cell.length_c   1.000
_cell.angle_alpha   90.00
_cell.angle_beta   90.00
_cell.angle_gamma   90.00
#
_symmetry.space_group_name_H-M   'P 1'
#
loop_
_entity.id
_entity.type
_entity.pdbx_description
1 polymer ?
#
loop_
_entity_poly.entity_id
_entity_poly.type
_entity_poly.pdbx_seq_one_letter_code
_entity_poly.pdbx_strand_id
1 'polypeptide(L)'
;MSSEAKVSYDLKRFAGIKRDYTPEQVERLRGSIKIEYSMCKQQSKKLWELLNTEPYINTLGSLSGNHAVQHAKAGLKAIYLSGWQVAADANSAGEM
;
A
#
# COMPACT_ATOMS: atom_id res chain seq x y z
N MET A 1 1.15 -18.67 18.00
CA MET A 1 -0.30 -18.91 18.01
C MET A 1 -0.89 -18.14 16.86
N SER A 2 -1.56 -18.83 15.93
CA SER A 2 -2.10 -18.23 14.70
C SER A 2 -3.17 -17.19 15.08
N SER A 3 -2.88 -15.92 14.85
CA SER A 3 -3.87 -14.85 14.99
C SER A 3 -4.82 -14.94 13.80
N GLU A 4 -5.98 -15.55 14.00
CA GLU A 4 -7.06 -15.51 13.01
C GLU A 4 -7.35 -14.05 12.63
N ALA A 5 -7.37 -13.77 11.33
CA ALA A 5 -7.66 -12.44 10.82
C ALA A 5 -9.07 -12.04 11.29
N LYS A 6 -9.18 -11.02 12.15
CA LYS A 6 -10.46 -10.57 12.75
C LYS A 6 -11.48 -10.08 11.72
N VAL A 7 -11.08 -9.90 10.45
CA VAL A 7 -11.89 -9.29 9.39
C VAL A 7 -11.55 -9.83 8.00
N SER A 8 -12.54 -10.38 7.29
CA SER A 8 -12.42 -10.75 5.87
C SER A 8 -12.24 -9.50 4.97
N TYR A 9 -11.23 -9.53 4.10
CA TYR A 9 -10.94 -8.45 3.14
C TYR A 9 -12.17 -8.14 2.27
N ASP A 10 -12.77 -9.16 1.65
CA ASP A 10 -13.84 -8.94 0.66
C ASP A 10 -15.15 -8.42 1.29
N LEU A 11 -15.41 -8.74 2.58
CA LEU A 11 -16.65 -8.35 3.25
C LEU A 11 -16.61 -6.96 3.89
N LYS A 12 -15.44 -6.51 4.39
CA LYS A 12 -15.35 -5.28 5.18
C LYS A 12 -14.32 -4.26 4.69
N ARG A 13 -13.54 -4.53 3.62
CA ARG A 13 -12.49 -3.61 3.13
C ARG A 13 -12.97 -2.18 2.91
N PHE A 14 -14.24 -2.01 2.52
CA PHE A 14 -14.85 -0.71 2.25
C PHE A 14 -15.96 -0.34 3.25
N ALA A 15 -16.10 -1.06 4.36
CA ALA A 15 -17.05 -0.70 5.40
C ALA A 15 -16.73 0.70 5.94
N GLY A 16 -17.73 1.59 5.96
CA GLY A 16 -17.57 2.98 6.40
C GLY A 16 -16.95 3.95 5.36
N ILE A 17 -16.56 3.47 4.18
CA ILE A 17 -16.00 4.32 3.12
C ILE A 17 -17.14 4.89 2.26
N LYS A 18 -17.36 6.20 2.33
CA LYS A 18 -18.27 6.92 1.44
C LYS A 18 -17.55 7.28 0.14
N ARG A 19 -18.23 7.06 -1.00
CA ARG A 19 -17.80 7.52 -2.33
C ARG A 19 -18.91 8.43 -2.87
N ASP A 20 -18.51 9.55 -3.44
CA ASP A 20 -19.36 10.55 -4.09
C ASP A 20 -19.56 10.27 -5.59
N TYR A 21 -19.20 9.06 -6.02
CA TYR A 21 -19.37 8.54 -7.36
C TYR A 21 -19.96 7.12 -7.34
N THR A 22 -20.53 6.74 -8.46
CA THR A 22 -21.23 5.47 -8.68
C THR A 22 -20.32 4.40 -9.31
N PRO A 23 -20.63 3.11 -9.16
CA PRO A 23 -19.94 2.04 -9.88
C PRO A 23 -19.93 2.22 -11.40
N GLU A 24 -21.02 2.76 -11.98
CA GLU A 24 -21.16 3.01 -13.41
C GLU A 24 -20.18 4.09 -13.89
N GLN A 25 -19.97 5.13 -13.07
CA GLN A 25 -18.97 6.16 -13.36
C GLN A 25 -17.54 5.60 -13.35
N VAL A 26 -17.25 4.61 -12.49
CA VAL A 26 -15.95 3.91 -12.49
C VAL A 26 -15.80 3.06 -13.74
N GLU A 27 -16.82 2.28 -14.12
CA GLU A 27 -16.79 1.44 -15.32
C GLU A 27 -16.57 2.27 -16.58
N ARG A 28 -17.27 3.40 -16.71
CA ARG A 28 -17.12 4.35 -17.83
C ARG A 28 -15.69 4.83 -18.03
N LEU A 29 -14.91 4.98 -16.95
CA LEU A 29 -13.54 5.50 -16.98
C LEU A 29 -12.46 4.40 -17.02
N ARG A 30 -12.82 3.12 -16.83
CA ARG A 30 -11.86 2.02 -16.74
C ARG A 30 -11.18 1.71 -18.08
N GLY A 31 -11.81 2.05 -19.20
CA GLY A 31 -11.39 1.64 -20.53
C GLY A 31 -11.78 0.19 -20.84
N SER A 32 -11.54 -0.24 -22.08
CA SER A 32 -11.97 -1.56 -22.58
C SER A 32 -10.99 -2.70 -22.29
N ILE A 33 -9.73 -2.38 -21.99
CA ILE A 33 -8.68 -3.37 -21.75
C ILE A 33 -8.43 -3.49 -20.26
N LYS A 34 -8.54 -4.71 -19.74
CA LYS A 34 -8.26 -5.00 -18.34
C LYS A 34 -6.75 -5.17 -18.13
N ILE A 35 -6.13 -4.23 -17.42
CA ILE A 35 -4.73 -4.31 -16.99
C ILE A 35 -4.68 -4.88 -15.56
N GLU A 36 -3.90 -5.95 -15.37
CA GLU A 36 -3.73 -6.58 -14.06
C GLU A 36 -2.55 -5.96 -13.29
N TYR A 37 -2.83 -5.43 -12.10
CA TYR A 37 -1.81 -4.87 -11.19
C TYR A 37 -1.53 -5.87 -10.06
N SER A 38 -0.92 -7.00 -10.41
CA SER A 38 -0.72 -8.16 -9.52
C SER A 38 -0.03 -7.79 -8.20
N MET A 39 1.07 -7.03 -8.28
CA MET A 39 1.81 -6.59 -7.10
C MET A 39 0.97 -5.67 -6.21
N CYS A 40 0.29 -4.66 -6.78
CA CYS A 40 -0.58 -3.77 -6.02
C CYS A 40 -1.72 -4.53 -5.31
N LYS A 41 -2.32 -5.51 -6.00
CA LYS A 41 -3.38 -6.36 -5.44
C LYS A 41 -2.88 -7.21 -4.28
N GLN A 42 -1.72 -7.86 -4.42
CA GLN A 42 -1.14 -8.67 -3.37
C GLN A 42 -0.71 -7.84 -2.16
N GLN A 43 -0.01 -6.73 -2.40
CA GLN A 43 0.54 -5.91 -1.31
C GLN A 43 -0.54 -5.12 -0.56
N SER A 44 -1.60 -4.66 -1.23
CA SER A 44 -2.74 -4.02 -0.55
C SER A 44 -3.51 -4.99 0.36
N LYS A 45 -3.66 -6.25 -0.05
CA LYS A 45 -4.23 -7.31 0.81
C LYS A 45 -3.33 -7.61 2.01
N LYS A 46 -2.04 -7.81 1.78
CA LYS A 46 -1.05 -8.04 2.86
C LYS A 46 -1.04 -6.89 3.86
N LEU A 47 -1.03 -5.64 3.40
CA LEU A 47 -1.05 -4.47 4.29
C LEU A 47 -2.37 -4.40 5.08
N TRP A 48 -3.51 -4.66 4.44
CA TRP A 48 -4.79 -4.71 5.14
C TRP A 48 -4.79 -5.77 6.25
N GLU A 49 -4.28 -6.97 5.97
CA GLU A 49 -4.14 -8.03 6.98
C GLU A 49 -3.28 -7.57 8.14
N LEU A 50 -2.07 -7.07 7.86
CA LEU A 50 -1.14 -6.55 8.87
C LEU A 50 -1.78 -5.48 9.76
N LEU A 51 -2.51 -4.53 9.19
CA LEU A 51 -3.18 -3.46 9.95
C LEU A 51 -4.32 -3.98 10.85
N ASN A 52 -4.87 -5.15 10.57
CA ASN A 52 -5.97 -5.74 11.34
C ASN A 52 -5.51 -6.82 12.33
N THR A 53 -4.30 -7.35 12.17
CA THR A 53 -3.76 -8.45 13.02
C THR A 53 -2.65 -7.99 13.96
N GLU A 54 -1.86 -6.99 13.58
CA GLU A 54 -0.76 -6.48 14.41
C GLU A 54 -1.23 -5.32 15.30
N PRO A 55 -0.66 -5.14 16.52
CA PRO A 55 -0.98 -4.00 17.36
C PRO A 55 -0.70 -2.65 16.70
N TYR A 56 0.37 -2.58 15.90
CA TYR A 56 0.74 -1.45 15.05
C TYR A 56 1.74 -1.92 13.98
N ILE A 57 1.95 -1.07 12.96
CA ILE A 57 2.98 -1.28 11.92
C ILE A 57 3.90 -0.06 11.90
N ASN A 58 5.14 -0.23 12.34
CA ASN A 58 6.18 0.79 12.23
C ASN A 58 6.92 0.69 10.90
N THR A 59 7.44 1.83 10.43
CA THR A 59 8.20 1.95 9.18
C THR A 59 9.27 3.02 9.31
N LEU A 60 10.18 3.05 8.34
CA LEU A 60 11.16 4.11 8.13
C LEU A 60 11.06 4.61 6.69
N GLY A 61 11.37 5.89 6.48
CA GLY A 61 11.42 6.51 5.16
C GLY A 61 12.54 5.91 4.30
N SER A 62 12.19 5.38 3.13
CA SER A 62 13.13 4.78 2.19
C SER A 62 13.29 5.64 0.94
N LEU A 63 14.44 6.28 0.78
CA LEU A 63 14.77 7.12 -0.39
C LEU A 63 15.38 6.33 -1.57
N SER A 64 15.79 5.08 -1.35
CA SER A 64 16.35 4.21 -2.38
C SER A 64 15.86 2.76 -2.27
N GLY A 65 16.05 1.96 -3.32
CA GLY A 65 15.76 0.53 -3.28
C GLY A 65 16.61 -0.23 -2.26
N ASN A 66 17.89 0.16 -2.10
CA ASN A 66 18.79 -0.47 -1.14
C ASN A 66 18.32 -0.25 0.31
N HIS A 67 17.81 0.94 0.65
CA HIS A 67 17.21 1.19 1.96
C HIS A 67 16.03 0.24 2.21
N ALA A 68 15.12 0.10 1.24
CA ALA A 68 13.96 -0.78 1.36
C ALA A 68 14.37 -2.25 1.56
N VAL A 69 15.41 -2.72 0.85
CA VAL A 69 15.95 -4.07 1.02
C VAL A 69 16.50 -4.26 2.43
N GLN A 70 17.24 -3.29 2.98
CA GLN A 70 17.77 -3.39 4.34
C GLN A 70 16.67 -3.30 5.41
N HIS A 71 15.64 -2.48 5.20
CA HIS A 71 14.46 -2.44 6.07
C HIS A 71 13.79 -3.82 6.16
N ALA A 72 13.60 -4.49 5.02
CA ALA A 72 13.03 -5.84 4.98
C ALA A 72 13.94 -6.86 5.69
N LYS A 73 15.26 -6.81 5.45
CA LYS A 73 16.24 -7.68 6.12
C LYS A 73 16.29 -7.46 7.64
N ALA A 74 16.09 -6.22 8.09
CA ALA A 74 16.01 -5.86 9.50
C ALA A 74 14.66 -6.24 10.15
N GLY A 75 13.72 -6.81 9.39
CA GLY A 75 12.45 -7.32 9.90
C GLY A 75 11.30 -6.32 9.87
N LEU A 76 11.44 -5.16 9.25
CA LEU A 76 10.31 -4.24 9.05
C LEU A 76 9.27 -4.86 8.10
N LYS A 77 7.99 -4.73 8.46
CA LYS A 77 6.87 -5.35 7.73
C LYS A 77 6.32 -4.49 6.59
N ALA A 78 6.66 -3.20 6.56
CA ALA A 78 6.20 -2.23 5.55
C ALA A 78 7.27 -1.16 5.26
N ILE A 79 7.10 -0.47 4.13
CA ILE A 79 7.97 0.62 3.67
C ILE A 79 7.16 1.91 3.63
N TYR A 80 7.73 2.99 4.17
CA TYR A 80 7.20 4.33 3.98
C TYR A 80 8.02 5.07 2.92
N LEU A 81 7.33 5.63 1.94
CA LEU A 81 7.94 6.41 0.86
C LEU A 81 7.63 7.88 1.13
N SER A 82 8.63 8.61 1.60
CA SER A 82 8.48 10.01 2.03
C SER A 82 8.60 10.97 0.85
N GLY A 83 7.57 11.79 0.62
CA GLY A 83 7.64 12.87 -0.36
C GLY A 83 8.72 13.91 -0.02
N TRP A 84 9.04 14.09 1.27
CA TRP A 84 10.09 15.01 1.69
C TRP A 84 11.49 14.50 1.29
N GLN A 85 11.75 13.20 1.45
CA GLN A 85 13.00 12.59 0.99
C GLN A 85 13.12 12.58 -0.54
N VAL A 86 12.00 12.40 -1.25
CA VAL A 86 11.97 12.52 -2.71
C VAL A 86 12.35 13.93 -3.14
N ALA A 87 11.72 14.96 -2.55
CA ALA A 87 12.00 16.35 -2.86
C ALA A 87 13.46 16.72 -2.59
N ALA A 88 14.04 16.20 -1.49
CA ALA A 88 15.40 16.51 -1.09
C ALA A 88 16.49 15.78 -1.90
N ASP A 89 16.25 14.58 -2.46
CA ASP A 89 17.38 13.78 -2.98
C ASP A 89 17.04 12.67 -4.00
N ALA A 90 15.77 12.43 -4.32
CA ALA A 90 15.38 11.27 -5.16
C ALA A 90 14.22 11.60 -6.11
N ASN A 91 14.24 12.79 -6.69
CA ASN A 91 13.22 13.26 -7.62
C ASN A 91 13.68 13.14 -9.09
N SER A 92 12.73 13.23 -10.02
CA SER A 92 13.00 13.18 -11.46
C SER A 92 13.52 14.49 -12.05
N ALA A 93 13.61 15.57 -11.25
CA ALA A 93 14.23 16.83 -11.68
C ALA A 93 15.77 16.78 -11.56
N GLY A 94 16.30 15.84 -10.78
CA GLY A 94 17.75 15.70 -10.56
C GLY A 94 18.35 16.75 -9.63
N GLU A 95 17.51 17.50 -8.94
CA GLU A 95 17.91 18.52 -7.97
C GLU A 95 18.03 17.92 -6.56
N MET A 96 18.96 18.45 -5.76
CA MET A 96 19.21 18.11 -4.35
C MET A 96 19.05 19.35 -3.47
#